data_AF-A0A955BF90-F1
#
_entry.id   AF-A0A955BF90-F1
#
_cell.length_a   1.000
_cell.length_b   1.000
_cell.length_c   1.000
_cell.angle_alpha   90.00
_cell.angle_beta   90.00
_cell.angle_gamma   90.00
#
_symmetry.space_group_name_H-M   'P 1'
#
loop_
_entity.id
_entity.type
_entity.pdbx_description
1 polymer ?
#
loop_
_entity_poly.entity_id
_entity_poly.type
_entity_poly.pdbx_seq_one_letter_code
_entity_poly.pdbx_strand_id
1 'polypeptide(L)'
;MAEIQRLADSRAEALGLLRDQMTALAVENGSESELAREVTELMAERRRLLDRIDLLESRDGEIVSSAVESNEWAEMQRRFEMAVEELRELKLRNTELTDQLRGMHGGSDDGSDVFDWEAQKRRMIAEMEDEANPHAAQSKQRLSIEGAIRITDGVVAEKDKEIQELRHRIAEMAKRERQAAAVSRESNPELHADHEELQRLKDEWHDRLRQAEIDISLERAKLARERADMEQQLFELRKQQQQENSISRASGEDGGKASRGRWLTRLGLGRDDKP
;
A
#
# COMPACT_ATOMS: atom_id res chain seq x y z
N MET A 1 38.42 -72.27 -51.06
CA MET A 1 38.78 -70.83 -51.01
C MET A 1 37.57 -69.92 -51.25
N ALA A 2 36.84 -70.05 -52.37
CA ALA A 2 35.66 -69.20 -52.64
C ALA A 2 34.54 -69.31 -51.57
N GLU A 3 34.32 -70.51 -51.03
CA GLU A 3 33.29 -70.75 -49.99
C GLU A 3 33.64 -70.13 -48.64
N ILE A 4 34.94 -70.14 -48.29
CA ILE A 4 35.47 -69.49 -47.08
C ILE A 4 35.30 -67.97 -47.19
N GLN A 5 35.55 -67.42 -48.39
CA GLN A 5 35.34 -65.99 -48.65
C GLN A 5 33.86 -65.60 -48.49
N ARG A 6 32.94 -66.38 -49.07
CA ARG A 6 31.49 -66.15 -48.91
C ARG A 6 31.02 -66.22 -47.46
N LEU A 7 31.55 -67.17 -46.69
CA LEU A 7 31.24 -67.27 -45.26
C LEU A 7 31.81 -66.09 -44.47
N ALA A 8 33.00 -65.59 -44.83
CA ALA A 8 33.59 -64.40 -44.23
C ALA A 8 32.77 -63.14 -44.54
N ASP A 9 32.34 -62.97 -45.80
CA ASP A 9 31.54 -61.83 -46.25
C ASP A 9 30.15 -61.85 -45.58
N SER A 10 29.47 -63.00 -45.56
CA SER A 10 28.18 -63.16 -44.87
C SER A 10 28.28 -62.91 -43.37
N ARG A 11 29.38 -63.33 -42.73
CA ARG A 11 29.61 -63.04 -41.30
C ARG A 11 29.90 -61.56 -41.06
N ALA A 12 30.61 -60.89 -41.97
CA ALA A 12 30.86 -59.45 -41.88
C ALA A 12 29.55 -58.66 -42.01
N GLU A 13 28.67 -59.04 -42.95
CA GLU A 13 27.33 -58.45 -43.10
C GLU A 13 26.46 -58.67 -41.86
N ALA A 14 26.45 -59.88 -41.29
CA ALA A 14 25.70 -60.18 -40.07
C ALA A 14 26.19 -59.37 -38.86
N LEU A 15 27.51 -59.17 -38.73
CA LEU A 15 28.08 -58.32 -37.69
C LEU A 15 27.78 -56.84 -37.91
N GLY A 16 27.73 -56.39 -39.16
CA GLY A 16 27.26 -55.04 -39.51
C GLY A 16 25.83 -54.80 -39.06
N LEU A 17 24.91 -55.69 -39.42
CA LEU A 17 23.50 -55.64 -39.01
C LEU A 17 23.33 -55.66 -37.48
N LEU A 18 24.08 -56.51 -36.78
CA LEU A 18 24.03 -56.57 -35.31
C LEU A 18 24.54 -55.27 -34.68
N ARG A 19 25.60 -54.67 -35.24
CA ARG A 19 26.13 -53.37 -34.79
C ARG A 19 25.11 -52.26 -34.99
N ASP A 20 24.46 -52.21 -36.15
CA ASP A 20 23.45 -51.20 -36.46
C ASP A 20 22.23 -51.34 -35.55
N GLN A 21 21.77 -52.57 -35.29
CA GLN A 21 20.71 -52.85 -34.31
C GLN A 21 21.07 -52.42 -32.89
N MET A 22 22.31 -52.68 -32.45
CA MET A 22 22.78 -52.21 -31.14
C MET A 22 22.85 -50.69 -31.05
N THR A 23 23.23 -49.99 -32.12
CA THR A 23 23.23 -48.52 -32.13
C THR A 23 21.83 -47.93 -32.09
N ALA A 24 20.85 -48.55 -32.77
CA ALA A 24 19.46 -48.11 -32.73
C ALA A 24 18.86 -48.23 -31.31
N LEU A 25 19.08 -49.37 -30.63
CA LEU A 25 18.65 -49.57 -29.24
C LEU A 25 19.35 -48.62 -28.25
N ALA A 26 20.61 -48.27 -28.51
CA ALA A 26 21.34 -47.30 -27.67
C ALA A 26 20.78 -45.88 -27.81
N VAL A 27 20.31 -45.49 -29.00
CA VAL A 27 19.65 -44.19 -29.24
C VAL A 27 18.26 -44.15 -28.58
N GLU A 28 17.49 -45.23 -28.67
CA GLU A 28 16.16 -45.33 -28.05
C GLU A 28 16.25 -45.26 -26.52
N ASN A 29 17.19 -46.00 -25.91
CA ASN A 29 17.51 -45.89 -24.48
C ASN A 29 18.03 -44.49 -24.09
N GLY A 30 18.71 -43.80 -25.02
CA GLY A 30 19.13 -42.41 -24.84
C GLY A 30 17.93 -41.46 -24.70
N SER A 31 16.93 -41.62 -25.56
CA SER A 31 15.69 -40.83 -25.51
C SER A 31 14.84 -41.10 -24.27
N GLU A 32 14.76 -42.35 -23.80
CA GLU A 32 14.11 -42.69 -22.53
C GLU A 32 14.83 -42.05 -21.33
N SER A 33 16.17 -41.98 -21.39
CA SER A 33 16.97 -41.33 -20.35
C SER A 33 16.78 -39.81 -20.34
N GLU A 34 16.60 -39.18 -21.49
CA GLU A 34 16.31 -37.74 -21.59
C GLU A 34 14.91 -37.40 -21.08
N LEU A 35 13.90 -38.19 -21.46
CA LEU A 35 12.54 -38.07 -20.94
C LEU A 35 12.49 -38.27 -19.42
N ALA A 36 13.24 -39.23 -18.88
CA ALA A 36 13.32 -39.44 -17.44
C ALA A 36 13.91 -38.22 -16.70
N ARG A 37 14.92 -37.55 -17.29
CA ARG A 37 15.50 -36.33 -16.72
C ARG A 37 14.50 -35.18 -16.74
N GLU A 38 13.83 -34.96 -17.87
CA GLU A 38 12.82 -33.92 -18.01
C GLU A 38 11.66 -34.11 -17.00
N VAL A 39 11.21 -35.36 -16.82
CA VAL A 39 10.18 -35.67 -15.82
C VAL A 39 10.65 -35.35 -14.40
N THR A 40 11.90 -35.66 -14.03
CA THR A 40 12.44 -35.30 -12.72
C THR A 40 12.58 -33.79 -12.52
N GLU A 41 12.93 -33.06 -13.57
CA GLU A 41 13.06 -31.60 -13.54
C GLU A 41 11.69 -30.93 -13.37
N LEU A 42 10.68 -31.35 -14.14
CA LEU A 42 9.31 -30.88 -14.01
C LEU A 42 8.70 -31.22 -12.64
N MET A 43 9.03 -32.38 -12.06
CA MET A 43 8.61 -32.72 -10.70
C MET A 43 9.26 -31.80 -9.65
N ALA A 44 10.55 -31.49 -9.80
CA ALA A 44 11.25 -30.56 -8.90
C ALA A 44 10.69 -29.14 -9.02
N GLU A 45 10.42 -28.68 -10.25
CA GLU A 45 9.82 -27.37 -10.51
C GLU A 45 8.41 -27.29 -9.95
N ARG A 46 7.58 -28.31 -10.16
CA ARG A 46 6.24 -28.39 -9.58
C ARG A 46 6.29 -28.29 -8.06
N ARG A 47 7.23 -28.98 -7.42
CA ARG A 47 7.40 -28.91 -5.96
C ARG A 47 7.80 -27.51 -5.50
N ARG A 48 8.75 -26.89 -6.19
CA ARG A 48 9.19 -25.51 -5.92
C ARG A 48 8.04 -24.49 -6.05
N LEU A 49 7.16 -24.68 -7.04
CA LEU A 49 5.99 -23.82 -7.24
C LEU A 49 4.94 -24.02 -6.14
N LEU A 50 4.72 -25.25 -5.68
CA LEU A 50 3.83 -25.52 -4.54
C LEU A 50 4.36 -24.87 -3.25
N ASP A 51 5.66 -25.04 -2.94
CA ASP A 51 6.27 -24.41 -1.76
C ASP A 51 6.17 -22.86 -1.82
N ARG A 52 6.26 -22.28 -3.02
CA ARG A 52 6.08 -20.84 -3.25
C ARG A 52 4.63 -20.39 -3.00
N ILE A 53 3.65 -21.19 -3.42
CA ILE A 53 2.22 -20.92 -3.18
C ILE A 53 1.96 -20.96 -1.68
N ASP A 54 2.41 -22.01 -0.97
CA ASP A 54 2.21 -22.15 0.48
C ASP A 54 2.81 -20.96 1.26
N LEU A 55 3.96 -20.44 0.84
CA LEU A 55 4.59 -19.26 1.44
C LEU A 55 3.76 -17.99 1.20
N LEU A 56 3.20 -17.82 0.00
CA LEU A 56 2.36 -16.66 -0.32
C LEU A 56 1.02 -16.73 0.42
N GLU A 57 0.40 -17.91 0.51
CA GLU A 57 -0.83 -18.11 1.27
C GLU A 57 -0.62 -17.85 2.77
N SER A 58 0.52 -18.28 3.32
CA SER A 58 0.88 -17.99 4.71
C SER A 58 1.03 -16.48 4.96
N ARG A 59 1.65 -15.76 4.02
CA ARG A 59 1.81 -14.29 4.10
C ARG A 59 0.47 -13.55 3.97
N ASP A 60 -0.41 -13.99 3.08
CA ASP A 60 -1.74 -13.39 2.94
C ASP A 60 -2.60 -13.64 4.18
N GLY A 61 -2.46 -14.81 4.81
CA GLY A 61 -3.07 -15.12 6.11
C GLY A 61 -2.66 -14.14 7.22
N GLU A 62 -1.37 -13.79 7.31
CA GLU A 62 -0.87 -12.79 8.27
C GLU A 62 -1.44 -11.39 8.02
N ILE A 63 -1.57 -10.97 6.75
CA ILE A 63 -2.16 -9.68 6.39
C ILE A 63 -3.63 -9.63 6.79
N VAL A 64 -4.39 -10.70 6.56
CA VAL A 64 -5.80 -10.79 6.97
C VAL A 64 -5.92 -10.77 8.49
N SER A 65 -5.07 -11.51 9.23
CA SER A 65 -5.06 -11.49 10.69
C SER A 65 -4.78 -10.08 11.23
N SER A 66 -3.78 -9.39 10.68
CA SER A 66 -3.45 -8.02 11.06
C SER A 66 -4.60 -7.04 10.76
N ALA A 67 -5.32 -7.22 9.65
CA ALA A 67 -6.49 -6.41 9.33
C ALA A 67 -7.66 -6.65 10.30
N VAL A 68 -7.86 -7.89 10.75
CA VAL A 68 -8.87 -8.23 11.77
C VAL A 68 -8.53 -7.56 13.10
N GLU A 69 -7.29 -7.67 13.57
CA GLU A 69 -6.82 -7.01 14.80
C GLU A 69 -6.99 -5.49 14.75
N SER A 70 -6.69 -4.87 13.59
CA SER A 70 -6.91 -3.43 13.37
C SER A 70 -8.38 -3.04 13.47
N ASN A 71 -9.28 -3.87 12.94
CA ASN A 71 -10.72 -3.61 13.01
C ASN A 71 -11.27 -3.78 14.43
N GLU A 72 -10.81 -4.80 15.17
CA GLU A 72 -11.18 -5.00 16.58
C GLU A 72 -10.73 -3.82 17.45
N TRP A 73 -9.52 -3.30 17.22
CA TRP A 73 -9.03 -2.09 17.90
C TRP A 73 -9.91 -0.87 17.61
N ALA A 74 -10.27 -0.66 16.34
CA ALA A 74 -11.14 0.44 15.93
C ALA A 74 -12.56 0.34 16.50
N GLU A 75 -13.09 -0.88 16.67
CA GLU A 75 -14.37 -1.09 17.35
C GLU A 75 -14.26 -0.83 18.85
N MET A 76 -13.20 -1.31 19.50
CA MET A 76 -12.94 -1.06 20.91
C MET A 76 -12.82 0.43 21.20
N GLN A 77 -12.10 1.18 20.37
CA GLN A 77 -11.98 2.63 20.50
C GLN A 77 -13.34 3.34 20.38
N ARG A 78 -14.19 2.93 19.44
CA ARG A 78 -15.56 3.47 19.31
C ARG A 78 -16.42 3.21 20.55
N ARG A 79 -16.34 2.01 21.13
CA ARG A 79 -17.07 1.68 22.37
C ARG A 79 -16.57 2.52 23.55
N PHE A 80 -15.26 2.76 23.63
CA PHE A 80 -14.69 3.65 24.66
C PHE A 80 -15.15 5.10 24.49
N GLU A 81 -15.14 5.63 23.27
CA GLU A 81 -15.62 6.99 23.00
C GLU A 81 -17.08 7.16 23.42
N MET A 82 -17.95 6.20 23.06
CA MET A 82 -19.36 6.19 23.46
C MET A 82 -19.53 6.13 24.99
N ALA A 83 -18.80 5.24 25.68
CA ALA A 83 -18.88 5.14 27.14
C ALA A 83 -18.37 6.42 27.84
N VAL A 84 -17.37 7.08 27.29
CA VAL A 84 -16.87 8.37 27.82
C VAL A 84 -17.91 9.48 27.62
N GLU A 85 -18.61 9.49 26.48
CA GLU A 85 -19.70 10.44 26.21
C GLU A 85 -20.88 10.22 27.15
N GLU A 86 -21.29 8.96 27.36
CA GLU A 86 -22.32 8.59 28.34
C GLU A 86 -21.94 9.03 29.77
N LEU A 87 -20.67 8.87 30.17
CA LEU A 87 -20.19 9.35 31.47
C LEU A 87 -20.25 10.88 31.59
N ARG A 88 -20.00 11.62 30.51
CA ARG A 88 -20.16 13.09 30.51
C ARG A 88 -21.62 13.48 30.64
N GLU A 89 -22.53 12.84 29.91
CA GLU A 89 -23.97 13.08 30.03
C GLU A 89 -24.49 12.76 31.43
N LEU A 90 -24.09 11.62 32.01
CA LEU A 90 -24.50 11.23 33.36
C LEU A 90 -24.00 12.21 34.41
N LYS A 91 -22.77 12.73 34.26
CA LYS A 91 -22.26 13.79 35.14
C LYS A 91 -23.07 15.07 35.00
N LEU A 92 -23.42 15.47 33.78
CA LEU A 92 -24.23 16.67 33.53
C LEU A 92 -25.64 16.53 34.12
N ARG A 93 -26.29 15.37 33.93
CA ARG A 93 -27.58 15.06 34.58
C ARG A 93 -27.46 15.01 36.10
N ASN A 94 -26.36 14.47 36.63
CA ASN A 94 -26.13 14.46 38.07
C ASN A 94 -26.01 15.88 38.62
N THR A 95 -25.25 16.76 37.96
CA THR A 95 -25.17 18.17 38.33
C THR A 95 -26.52 18.88 38.26
N GLU A 96 -27.29 18.64 37.19
CA GLU A 96 -28.62 19.22 37.02
C GLU A 96 -29.60 18.74 38.10
N LEU A 97 -29.62 17.45 38.41
CA LEU A 97 -30.44 16.90 39.49
C LEU A 97 -30.01 17.44 40.86
N THR A 98 -28.70 17.59 41.11
CA THR A 98 -28.23 18.21 42.36
C THR A 98 -28.63 19.68 42.47
N ASP A 99 -28.65 20.41 41.36
CA ASP A 99 -29.10 21.80 41.32
C ASP A 99 -30.63 21.89 41.50
N GLN A 100 -31.40 20.99 40.89
CA GLN A 100 -32.85 20.88 41.10
C GLN A 100 -33.18 20.57 42.57
N LEU A 101 -32.48 19.62 43.20
CA LEU A 101 -32.67 19.30 44.62
C LEU A 101 -32.34 20.51 45.50
N ARG A 102 -31.27 21.24 45.21
CA ARG A 102 -30.90 22.47 45.92
C ARG A 102 -31.96 23.56 45.74
N GLY A 103 -32.55 23.69 44.54
CA GLY A 103 -33.64 24.63 44.26
C GLY A 103 -34.96 24.27 44.96
N MET A 104 -35.33 22.99 44.96
CA MET A 104 -36.55 22.50 45.64
C MET A 104 -36.43 22.57 47.17
N HIS A 105 -35.26 22.27 47.73
CA HIS A 105 -35.00 22.46 49.17
C HIS A 105 -34.83 23.94 49.56
N GLY A 106 -34.78 24.86 48.59
CA GLY A 106 -34.77 26.30 48.82
C GLY A 106 -36.16 26.96 48.83
N GLY A 107 -37.25 26.21 48.60
CA GLY A 107 -38.58 26.78 48.32
C GLY A 107 -39.79 26.16 49.03
N SER A 108 -39.60 25.28 50.01
CA SER A 108 -40.71 24.73 50.81
C SER A 108 -40.41 24.85 52.30
N ASP A 109 -40.44 26.10 52.76
CA ASP A 109 -40.73 26.49 54.13
C ASP A 109 -42.24 26.35 54.36
N ASP A 110 -42.70 25.12 54.61
CA ASP A 110 -43.94 24.86 55.37
C ASP A 110 -43.97 23.38 55.79
N GLY A 111 -43.65 23.11 57.07
CA GLY A 111 -44.02 21.85 57.71
C GLY A 111 -42.92 20.95 58.28
N SER A 112 -41.82 21.48 58.83
CA SER A 112 -41.03 20.78 59.87
C SER A 112 -40.07 21.71 60.63
N ASP A 113 -40.56 22.89 61.03
CA ASP A 113 -39.79 23.97 61.66
C ASP A 113 -39.57 23.75 63.19
N VAL A 114 -38.96 22.63 63.58
CA VAL A 114 -38.57 22.38 64.98
C VAL A 114 -37.13 21.80 65.13
N PHE A 115 -36.37 21.62 64.05
CA PHE A 115 -35.02 21.02 64.18
C PHE A 115 -33.84 21.65 63.42
N ASP A 116 -34.01 22.73 62.66
CA ASP A 116 -32.90 23.25 61.83
C ASP A 116 -32.28 24.58 62.28
N TRP A 117 -32.68 25.18 63.41
CA TRP A 117 -31.95 26.33 63.95
C TRP A 117 -30.51 25.97 64.32
N GLU A 118 -30.26 24.73 64.75
CA GLU A 118 -28.90 24.25 65.00
C GLU A 118 -28.11 24.06 63.69
N ALA A 119 -28.76 23.57 62.62
CA ALA A 119 -28.14 23.43 61.31
C ALA A 119 -27.85 24.80 60.67
N GLN A 120 -28.77 25.74 60.76
CA GLN A 120 -28.61 27.12 60.28
C GLN A 120 -27.55 27.87 61.07
N LYS A 121 -27.53 27.71 62.40
CA LYS A 121 -26.48 28.25 63.26
C LYS A 121 -25.12 27.64 62.93
N ARG A 122 -25.03 26.33 62.74
CA ARG A 122 -23.78 25.67 62.29
C ARG A 122 -23.35 26.16 60.92
N ARG A 123 -24.28 26.42 60.00
CA ARG A 123 -23.99 26.97 58.67
C ARG A 123 -23.48 28.39 58.74
N MET A 124 -24.11 29.25 59.54
CA MET A 124 -23.70 30.65 59.72
C MET A 124 -22.38 30.74 60.49
N ILE A 125 -22.14 29.86 61.47
CA ILE A 125 -20.83 29.75 62.13
C ILE A 125 -19.78 29.26 61.14
N ALA A 126 -20.07 28.26 60.31
CA ALA A 126 -19.12 27.78 59.29
C ALA A 126 -18.80 28.87 58.24
N GLU A 127 -19.80 29.66 57.82
CA GLU A 127 -19.62 30.79 56.90
C GLU A 127 -18.80 31.91 57.55
N MET A 128 -19.07 32.24 58.82
CA MET A 128 -18.27 33.20 59.58
C MET A 128 -16.85 32.68 59.88
N GLU A 129 -16.67 31.38 60.11
CA GLU A 129 -15.35 30.75 60.27
C GLU A 129 -14.56 30.77 58.96
N ASP A 130 -15.22 30.57 57.81
CA ASP A 130 -14.61 30.67 56.48
C ASP A 130 -14.27 32.15 56.13
N GLU A 131 -15.12 33.12 56.47
CA GLU A 131 -14.83 34.56 56.31
C GLU A 131 -13.76 35.08 57.28
N ALA A 132 -13.69 34.54 58.50
CA ALA A 132 -12.69 34.92 59.50
C ALA A 132 -11.29 34.38 59.15
N ASN A 133 -11.19 33.34 58.30
CA ASN A 133 -9.92 32.76 57.91
C ASN A 133 -9.86 32.35 56.42
N PRO A 134 -9.91 33.31 55.48
CA PRO A 134 -9.82 33.03 54.04
C PRO A 134 -8.50 32.36 53.63
N HIS A 135 -7.48 32.45 54.48
CA HIS A 135 -6.20 31.78 54.28
C HIS A 135 -6.23 30.28 54.62
N ALA A 136 -7.17 29.79 55.44
CA ALA A 136 -7.29 28.38 55.79
C ALA A 136 -7.85 27.52 54.64
N ALA A 137 -8.78 28.04 53.84
CA ALA A 137 -9.26 27.35 52.64
C ALA A 137 -8.16 27.28 51.57
N GLN A 138 -7.42 28.37 51.37
CA GLN A 138 -6.29 28.42 50.44
C GLN A 138 -5.15 27.52 50.88
N SER A 139 -4.86 27.39 52.19
CA SER A 139 -3.82 26.50 52.69
C SER A 139 -4.17 25.03 52.49
N LYS A 140 -5.43 24.63 52.70
CA LYS A 140 -5.91 23.27 52.39
C LYS A 140 -5.77 22.94 50.90
N GLN A 141 -6.13 23.88 50.02
CA GLN A 141 -5.96 23.70 48.58
C GLN A 141 -4.47 23.60 48.18
N ARG A 142 -3.61 24.45 48.75
CA ARG A 142 -2.15 24.38 48.52
C ARG A 142 -1.57 23.05 48.97
N LEU A 143 -1.95 22.56 50.16
CA LEU A 143 -1.51 21.25 50.65
C LEU A 143 -1.99 20.10 49.75
N SER A 144 -3.20 20.20 49.19
CA SER A 144 -3.73 19.21 48.23
C SER A 144 -2.96 19.23 46.91
N ILE A 145 -2.68 20.42 46.36
CA ILE A 145 -1.90 20.58 45.13
C ILE A 145 -0.46 20.10 45.33
N GLU A 146 0.17 20.45 46.45
CA GLU A 146 1.52 19.96 46.80
C GLU A 146 1.54 18.44 46.96
N GLY A 147 0.50 17.85 47.54
CA GLY A 147 0.33 16.40 47.63
C GLY A 147 0.22 15.75 46.26
N ALA A 148 -0.60 16.32 45.37
CA ALA A 148 -0.74 15.86 43.99
C ALA A 148 0.59 15.95 43.22
N ILE A 149 1.31 17.07 43.34
CA ILE A 149 2.63 17.26 42.69
C ILE A 149 3.63 16.22 43.18
N ARG A 150 3.71 15.96 44.49
CA ARG A 150 4.63 14.93 45.03
C ARG A 150 4.31 13.53 44.52
N ILE A 151 3.01 13.21 44.40
CA ILE A 151 2.57 11.92 43.86
C ILE A 151 2.95 11.83 42.38
N THR A 152 2.67 12.87 41.59
CA THR A 152 3.02 12.87 40.16
C THR A 152 4.52 12.81 39.94
N ASP A 153 5.31 13.53 40.71
CA ASP A 153 6.78 13.51 40.63
C ASP A 153 7.34 12.12 40.99
N GLY A 154 6.75 11.46 41.98
CA GLY A 154 7.11 10.09 42.35
C GLY A 154 6.83 9.09 41.22
N VAL A 155 5.64 9.18 40.61
CA VAL A 155 5.26 8.32 39.48
C VAL A 155 6.13 8.60 38.25
N VAL A 156 6.44 9.85 37.95
CA VAL A 156 7.33 10.23 36.85
C VAL A 156 8.74 9.64 37.09
N ALA A 157 9.28 9.78 38.30
CA ALA A 157 10.59 9.22 38.64
C ALA A 157 10.63 7.69 38.56
N GLU A 158 9.55 7.00 38.93
CA GLU A 158 9.44 5.54 38.77
C GLU A 158 9.38 5.14 37.30
N LYS A 159 8.59 5.84 36.49
CA LYS A 159 8.48 5.61 35.04
C LYS A 159 9.78 5.91 34.31
N ASP A 160 10.52 6.94 34.72
CA ASP A 160 11.84 7.24 34.15
C ASP A 160 12.86 6.12 34.41
N LYS A 161 12.81 5.50 35.60
CA LYS A 161 13.65 4.31 35.89
C LYS A 161 13.26 3.14 35.01
N GLU A 162 11.97 2.86 34.88
CA GLU A 162 11.46 1.80 34.01
C GLU A 162 11.87 2.03 32.54
N ILE A 163 11.77 3.27 32.06
CA ILE A 163 12.23 3.64 30.71
C ILE A 163 13.73 3.41 30.55
N GLN A 164 14.55 3.74 31.55
CA GLN A 164 16.00 3.49 31.50
C GLN A 164 16.32 2.00 31.46
N GLU A 165 15.63 1.18 32.27
CA GLU A 165 15.79 -0.28 32.26
C GLU A 165 15.38 -0.89 30.91
N LEU A 166 14.25 -0.47 30.35
CA LEU A 166 13.78 -0.95 29.04
C LEU A 166 14.75 -0.53 27.93
N ARG A 167 15.24 0.72 27.95
CA ARG A 167 16.27 1.18 27.01
C ARG A 167 17.55 0.36 27.14
N HIS A 168 17.97 0.02 28.36
CA HIS A 168 19.13 -0.84 28.57
C HIS A 168 18.92 -2.23 28.00
N ARG A 169 17.76 -2.87 28.26
CA ARG A 169 17.41 -4.18 27.69
C ARG A 169 17.40 -4.16 26.15
N ILE A 170 16.81 -3.13 25.54
CA ILE A 170 16.82 -2.97 24.08
C ILE A 170 18.24 -2.82 23.55
N ALA A 171 19.08 -2.02 24.23
CA ALA A 171 20.48 -1.87 23.84
C ALA A 171 21.27 -3.19 23.94
N GLU A 172 21.01 -4.00 24.97
CA GLU A 172 21.59 -5.34 25.09
C GLU A 172 21.10 -6.29 24.00
N MET A 173 19.80 -6.32 23.70
CA MET A 173 19.24 -7.13 22.61
C MET A 173 19.85 -6.74 21.27
N ALA A 174 19.89 -5.44 20.95
CA ALA A 174 20.53 -4.95 19.73
C ALA A 174 22.02 -5.31 19.65
N LYS A 175 22.73 -5.31 20.79
CA LYS A 175 24.12 -5.77 20.85
C LYS A 175 24.24 -7.26 20.57
N ARG A 176 23.36 -8.10 21.15
CA ARG A 176 23.33 -9.56 20.90
C ARG A 176 22.98 -9.86 19.45
N GLU A 177 22.01 -9.17 18.87
CA GLU A 177 21.65 -9.31 17.46
C GLU A 177 22.81 -8.93 16.54
N ARG A 178 23.50 -7.82 16.81
CA ARG A 178 24.70 -7.44 16.04
C ARG A 178 25.80 -8.49 16.14
N GLN A 179 26.01 -9.08 17.33
CA GLN A 179 26.98 -10.16 17.52
C GLN A 179 26.55 -11.44 16.78
N ALA A 180 25.29 -11.84 16.88
CA ALA A 180 24.74 -12.99 16.15
C ALA A 180 24.82 -12.79 14.63
N ALA A 181 24.49 -11.59 14.15
CA ALA A 181 24.62 -11.21 12.75
C ALA A 181 26.09 -11.24 12.31
N ALA A 182 27.04 -10.74 13.12
CA ALA A 182 28.46 -10.82 12.81
C ALA A 182 28.98 -12.27 12.73
N VAL A 183 28.57 -13.13 13.65
CA VAL A 183 28.93 -14.56 13.63
C VAL A 183 28.29 -15.27 12.42
N SER A 184 27.04 -14.95 12.10
CA SER A 184 26.37 -15.46 10.90
C SER A 184 27.06 -14.99 9.62
N ARG A 185 27.52 -13.73 9.61
CA ARG A 185 28.31 -13.11 8.54
C ARG A 185 29.60 -13.88 8.26
N GLU A 186 30.30 -14.24 9.33
CA GLU A 186 31.58 -14.94 9.26
C GLU A 186 31.41 -16.43 8.93
N SER A 187 30.28 -17.02 9.32
CA SER A 187 29.97 -18.43 9.07
C SER A 187 29.49 -18.71 7.64
N ASN A 188 28.89 -17.72 6.95
CA ASN A 188 28.28 -17.91 5.63
C ASN A 188 28.79 -16.90 4.58
N PRO A 189 30.03 -17.04 4.09
CA PRO A 189 30.57 -16.17 3.03
C PRO A 189 29.80 -16.30 1.69
N GLU A 190 29.16 -17.45 1.43
CA GLU A 190 28.35 -17.67 0.23
C GLU A 190 27.14 -16.74 0.17
N LEU A 191 26.44 -16.53 1.29
CA LEU A 191 25.32 -15.59 1.36
C LEU A 191 25.75 -14.14 1.06
N HIS A 192 26.99 -13.77 1.35
CA HIS A 192 27.51 -12.45 0.98
C HIS A 192 27.72 -12.30 -0.52
N ALA A 193 28.30 -13.31 -1.15
CA ALA A 193 28.43 -13.34 -2.60
C ALA A 193 27.06 -13.23 -3.27
N ASP A 194 26.07 -13.97 -2.78
CA ASP A 194 24.69 -13.92 -3.28
C ASP A 194 24.05 -12.54 -3.07
N HIS A 195 24.26 -11.91 -1.91
CA HIS A 195 23.75 -10.57 -1.65
C HIS A 195 24.39 -9.52 -2.55
N GLU A 196 25.70 -9.60 -2.79
CA GLU A 196 26.40 -8.70 -3.71
C GLU A 196 25.94 -8.91 -5.15
N GLU A 197 25.73 -10.16 -5.58
CA GLU A 197 25.19 -10.49 -6.90
C GLU A 197 23.77 -9.95 -7.07
N LEU A 198 22.89 -10.15 -6.07
CA LEU A 198 21.54 -9.61 -6.07
C LEU A 198 21.55 -8.08 -6.09
N GLN A 199 22.49 -7.44 -5.41
CA GLN A 199 22.63 -5.99 -5.42
C GLN A 199 23.07 -5.49 -6.80
N ARG A 200 24.07 -6.12 -7.42
CA ARG A 200 24.49 -5.81 -8.80
C ARG A 200 23.34 -5.98 -9.78
N LEU A 201 22.61 -7.10 -9.70
CA LEU A 201 21.47 -7.36 -10.57
C LEU A 201 20.39 -6.29 -10.38
N LYS A 202 20.10 -5.89 -9.14
CA LYS A 202 19.17 -4.77 -8.86
C LYS A 202 19.66 -3.48 -9.50
N ASP A 203 20.93 -3.12 -9.35
CA ASP A 203 21.47 -1.89 -9.93
C ASP A 203 21.38 -1.91 -11.46
N GLU A 204 21.68 -3.04 -12.10
CA GLU A 204 21.48 -3.25 -13.54
C GLU A 204 20.03 -3.05 -13.97
N TRP A 205 19.05 -3.55 -13.19
CA TRP A 205 17.63 -3.33 -13.48
C TRP A 205 17.22 -1.87 -13.31
N HIS A 206 17.75 -1.17 -12.31
CA HIS A 206 17.49 0.27 -12.15
C HIS A 206 18.09 1.07 -13.32
N ASP A 207 19.27 0.69 -13.81
CA ASP A 207 19.88 1.31 -14.97
C ASP A 207 19.08 1.06 -16.25
N ARG A 208 18.60 -0.17 -16.46
CA ARG A 208 17.70 -0.49 -17.58
C ARG A 208 16.39 0.29 -17.49
N LEU A 209 15.83 0.45 -16.29
CA LEU A 209 14.63 1.25 -16.08
C LEU A 209 14.87 2.72 -16.41
N ARG A 210 15.98 3.30 -15.90
CA ARG A 210 16.37 4.68 -16.23
C ARG A 210 16.57 4.88 -17.73
N GLN A 211 17.22 3.93 -18.40
CA GLN A 211 17.41 3.99 -19.86
C GLN A 211 16.05 3.95 -20.59
N ALA A 212 15.17 3.03 -20.22
CA ALA A 212 13.83 2.95 -20.82
C ALA A 212 13.00 4.22 -20.58
N GLU A 213 13.10 4.84 -19.40
CA GLU A 213 12.44 6.12 -19.10
C GLU A 213 12.96 7.27 -19.98
N ILE A 214 14.28 7.32 -20.22
CA ILE A 214 14.89 8.29 -21.13
C ILE A 214 14.39 8.05 -22.56
N ASP A 215 14.41 6.80 -23.04
CA ASP A 215 13.98 6.44 -24.39
C ASP A 215 12.50 6.79 -24.61
N ILE A 216 11.63 6.47 -23.64
CA ILE A 216 10.21 6.86 -23.68
C ILE A 216 10.06 8.39 -23.72
N SER A 217 10.87 9.12 -22.96
CA SER A 217 10.81 10.58 -22.93
C SER A 217 11.27 11.19 -24.26
N LEU A 218 12.30 10.61 -24.89
CA LEU A 218 12.76 11.00 -26.22
C LEU A 218 11.70 10.74 -27.29
N GLU A 219 11.07 9.56 -27.29
CA GLU A 219 9.99 9.24 -28.23
C GLU A 219 8.77 10.13 -28.02
N ARG A 220 8.41 10.43 -26.76
CA ARG A 220 7.35 11.42 -26.45
C ARG A 220 7.69 12.81 -26.99
N ALA A 221 8.94 13.26 -26.82
CA ALA A 221 9.38 14.55 -27.34
C ALA A 221 9.38 14.58 -28.89
N LYS A 222 9.77 13.48 -29.53
CA LYS A 222 9.72 13.32 -30.99
C LYS A 222 8.29 13.38 -31.50
N LEU A 223 7.38 12.59 -30.91
CA LEU A 223 5.94 12.63 -31.24
C LEU A 223 5.33 14.02 -31.03
N ALA A 224 5.75 14.75 -29.99
CA ALA A 224 5.28 16.12 -29.78
C ALA A 224 5.72 17.08 -30.89
N ARG A 225 6.97 16.96 -31.37
CA ARG A 225 7.47 17.74 -32.52
C ARG A 225 6.72 17.38 -33.80
N GLU A 226 6.57 16.08 -34.09
CA GLU A 226 5.81 15.61 -35.26
C GLU A 226 4.35 16.10 -35.24
N ARG A 227 3.71 16.08 -34.06
CA ARG A 227 2.36 16.65 -33.90
C ARG A 227 2.34 18.15 -34.16
N ALA A 228 3.30 18.91 -33.64
CA ALA A 228 3.40 20.35 -33.87
C ALA A 228 3.62 20.68 -35.36
N ASP A 229 4.47 19.93 -36.06
CA ASP A 229 4.71 20.09 -37.50
C ASP A 229 3.43 19.81 -38.31
N MET A 230 2.71 18.74 -37.98
CA MET A 230 1.43 18.40 -38.61
C MET A 230 0.34 19.45 -38.33
N GLU A 231 0.27 19.98 -37.10
CA GLU A 231 -0.64 21.07 -36.74
C GLU A 231 -0.32 22.36 -37.50
N GLN A 232 0.97 22.68 -37.68
CA GLN A 232 1.40 23.81 -38.49
C GLN A 232 1.01 23.63 -39.96
N GLN A 233 1.25 22.45 -40.55
CA GLN A 233 0.80 22.15 -41.91
C GLN A 233 -0.72 22.27 -42.06
N LEU A 234 -1.49 21.78 -41.08
CA LEU A 234 -2.95 21.93 -41.07
C LEU A 234 -3.37 23.40 -40.95
N PHE A 235 -2.67 24.20 -40.15
CA PHE A 235 -2.92 25.63 -40.01
C PHE A 235 -2.63 26.38 -41.33
N GLU A 236 -1.52 26.10 -41.98
CA GLU A 236 -1.13 26.68 -43.28
C GLU A 236 -2.15 26.31 -44.37
N LEU A 237 -2.57 25.04 -44.46
CA LEU A 237 -3.61 24.60 -45.39
C LEU A 237 -4.96 25.27 -45.12
N ARG A 238 -5.37 25.40 -43.85
CA ARG A 238 -6.60 26.13 -43.49
C ARG A 238 -6.51 27.61 -43.88
N LYS A 239 -5.36 28.25 -43.68
CA LYS A 239 -5.13 29.64 -44.08
C LYS A 239 -5.22 29.79 -45.61
N GLN A 240 -4.61 28.88 -46.37
CA GLN A 240 -4.72 28.84 -47.83
C GLN A 240 -6.17 28.68 -48.28
N GLN A 241 -6.92 27.74 -47.70
CA GLN A 241 -8.35 27.55 -47.99
C GLN A 241 -9.19 28.80 -47.66
N GLN A 242 -8.90 29.50 -46.56
CA GLN A 242 -9.58 30.76 -46.23
C GLN A 242 -9.24 31.88 -47.21
N GLN A 243 -7.98 31.99 -47.63
CA GLN A 243 -7.56 32.95 -48.65
C GLN A 243 -8.23 32.66 -49.99
N GLU A 244 -8.21 31.42 -50.47
CA GLU A 244 -8.92 30.99 -51.69
C GLU A 244 -10.42 31.26 -51.61
N ASN A 245 -11.07 30.95 -50.47
CA ASN A 245 -12.48 31.25 -50.26
C ASN A 245 -12.78 32.76 -50.24
N SER A 246 -11.89 33.59 -49.67
CA SER A 246 -12.05 35.04 -49.65
C SER A 246 -11.90 35.66 -51.05
N ILE A 247 -10.93 35.19 -51.85
CA ILE A 247 -10.74 35.61 -53.24
C ILE A 247 -11.94 35.19 -54.10
N SER A 248 -12.46 33.98 -53.89
CA SER A 248 -13.64 33.46 -54.57
C SER A 248 -14.93 34.22 -54.19
N ARG A 249 -15.06 34.70 -52.95
CA ARG A 249 -16.19 35.55 -52.52
C ARG A 249 -16.07 36.98 -53.03
N ALA A 250 -14.88 37.58 -53.01
CA ALA A 250 -14.64 38.93 -53.52
C ALA A 250 -14.78 39.01 -55.06
N SER A 251 -14.51 37.93 -55.78
CA SER A 251 -14.71 37.83 -57.23
C SER A 251 -16.15 37.43 -57.62
N GLY A 252 -17.03 37.24 -56.63
CA GLY A 252 -18.42 36.79 -56.82
C GLY A 252 -19.49 37.84 -56.51
N GLU A 253 -19.11 39.08 -56.20
CA GLU A 253 -20.05 40.16 -55.85
C GLU A 253 -20.56 40.96 -57.07
N ASP A 254 -20.18 40.56 -58.29
CA ASP A 254 -20.75 41.10 -59.52
C ASP A 254 -21.04 39.97 -60.53
N GLY A 255 -22.23 39.37 -60.44
CA GLY A 255 -22.71 38.40 -61.44
C GLY A 255 -23.47 37.22 -60.88
N GLY A 256 -24.80 37.28 -60.96
CA GLY A 256 -25.72 36.27 -60.48
C GLY A 256 -25.52 34.84 -61.02
N LYS A 257 -26.03 33.88 -60.22
CA LYS A 257 -26.57 32.58 -60.64
C LYS A 257 -25.71 31.75 -61.62
N ALA A 258 -24.75 30.95 -61.13
CA ALA A 258 -24.49 29.56 -61.59
C ALA A 258 -23.18 28.99 -61.02
N SER A 259 -23.26 28.06 -60.06
CA SER A 259 -22.08 27.21 -59.73
C SER A 259 -22.42 25.88 -59.04
N ARG A 260 -23.63 25.68 -58.51
CA ARG A 260 -24.01 24.41 -57.85
C ARG A 260 -24.09 23.17 -58.77
N GLY A 261 -23.97 23.32 -60.09
CA GLY A 261 -24.08 22.19 -61.04
C GLY A 261 -22.76 21.61 -61.57
N ARG A 262 -21.63 22.34 -61.51
CA ARG A 262 -20.40 21.94 -62.25
C ARG A 262 -19.62 20.79 -61.61
N TRP A 263 -19.66 20.65 -60.29
CA TRP A 263 -19.02 19.55 -59.57
C TRP A 263 -19.73 18.21 -59.79
N LEU A 264 -21.07 18.21 -59.85
CA LEU A 264 -21.90 17.03 -60.15
C LEU A 264 -21.66 16.49 -61.56
N THR A 265 -21.40 17.35 -62.55
CA THR A 265 -21.07 16.91 -63.92
C THR A 265 -19.67 16.30 -64.00
N ARG A 266 -18.73 16.77 -63.17
CA ARG A 266 -17.33 16.29 -63.17
C ARG A 266 -17.15 14.96 -62.44
N LEU A 267 -18.08 14.61 -61.55
CA LEU A 267 -18.16 13.29 -60.89
C LEU A 267 -18.96 12.26 -61.72
N GLY A 268 -19.44 12.60 -62.92
CA GLY A 268 -20.16 11.67 -63.80
C GLY A 268 -21.57 11.28 -63.35
N LEU A 269 -22.06 11.83 -62.23
CA LEU A 269 -23.38 11.54 -61.65
C LEU A 269 -24.52 12.40 -62.26
N GLY A 270 -24.20 13.26 -63.23
CA GLY A 270 -25.14 14.20 -63.84
C GLY A 270 -25.98 13.65 -64.99
N ARG A 271 -25.97 12.33 -65.24
CA ARG A 271 -26.76 11.73 -66.32
C ARG A 271 -27.48 10.48 -65.85
N ASP A 272 -28.76 10.47 -66.20
CA ASP A 272 -29.61 9.30 -66.40
C ASP A 272 -30.27 8.71 -65.15
N ASP A 273 -31.47 9.21 -64.83
CA ASP A 273 -32.62 8.31 -64.75
C ASP A 273 -33.94 9.07 -64.98
N LYS A 274 -34.43 9.03 -66.22
CA LYS A 274 -35.85 9.13 -66.53
C LYS A 274 -36.14 8.21 -67.72
N PRO A 275 -36.98 7.16 -67.55
CA PRO A 275 -37.67 6.54 -68.68
C PRO A 275 -38.69 7.49 -69.30
#